data_AF-A0A6G7Z9K6-F1
#
_entry.id   AF-A0A6G7Z9K6-F1
#
_cell.length_a   1.000
_cell.length_b   1.000
_cell.length_c   1.000
_cell.angle_alpha   90.00
_cell.angle_beta   90.00
_cell.angle_gamma   90.00
#
_symmetry.space_group_name_H-M   'P 1'
#
loop_
_entity.id
_entity.type
_entity.pdbx_description
1 polymer ?
#
loop_
_entity_poly.entity_id
_entity_poly.type
_entity_poly.pdbx_seq_one_letter_code
_entity_poly.pdbx_strand_id
1 'polypeptide(L)'
;MTQKQDPKIKQPKNKTKKKHDWSFYAIIVCLVLIAIPTVFLGYTILSATGVRGEPIIGNRFDGDLTPAIETTALETIQKNVEALGVAESVKYELETATVRINVKVAEGTDKDAIASIANQVYETTVATLPVGEYFTASDSKKMYDIEINVYNMVKPTEEQRPNFIYYIYSKSSQQEAPVGKLVSEATAPEFVEKLRESESKEGEQKEAATDTESGNDVPSEEGTE
;
A
#
# COMPACT_ATOMS: atom_id res chain seq x y z
N MET A 1 -64.67 77.42 27.90
CA MET A 1 -63.96 78.01 26.75
C MET A 1 -62.54 78.33 27.21
N THR A 2 -61.53 77.63 26.70
CA THR A 2 -60.14 78.04 26.88
C THR A 2 -59.39 77.66 25.60
N GLN A 3 -58.89 78.68 24.91
CA GLN A 3 -58.28 78.61 23.59
C GLN A 3 -56.90 77.95 23.62
N LYS A 4 -56.62 77.21 22.55
CA LYS A 4 -55.31 76.78 22.06
C LYS A 4 -54.44 78.00 21.72
N GLN A 5 -53.15 77.94 22.05
CA GLN A 5 -52.11 78.74 21.39
C GLN A 5 -51.06 77.81 20.77
N ASP A 6 -50.76 78.06 19.50
CA ASP A 6 -49.92 77.28 18.60
C ASP A 6 -48.40 77.49 18.83
N PRO A 7 -47.55 76.52 18.40
CA PRO A 7 -46.11 76.52 18.63
C PRO A 7 -45.30 77.36 17.62
N LYS A 8 -44.22 77.99 18.10
CA LYS A 8 -43.23 78.69 17.27
C LYS A 8 -42.37 77.72 16.44
N ILE A 9 -42.36 77.97 15.14
CA ILE A 9 -41.65 77.26 14.06
C ILE A 9 -40.12 77.40 14.22
N LYS A 10 -39.39 76.27 14.21
CA LYS A 10 -37.93 76.23 13.97
C LYS A 10 -37.69 75.71 12.55
N GLN A 11 -37.02 76.50 11.71
CA GLN A 11 -36.69 76.11 10.33
C GLN A 11 -35.57 75.07 10.28
N PRO A 12 -35.69 74.00 9.46
CA PRO A 12 -34.64 72.99 9.33
C PRO A 12 -33.54 73.41 8.34
N LYS A 13 -32.27 73.26 8.77
CA LYS A 13 -31.08 73.33 7.90
C LYS A 13 -31.08 72.14 6.94
N ASN A 14 -31.15 72.43 5.63
CA ASN A 14 -31.05 71.40 4.59
C ASN A 14 -29.66 70.76 4.57
N LYS A 15 -29.58 69.47 4.92
CA LYS A 15 -28.42 68.61 4.59
C LYS A 15 -28.56 68.22 3.12
N THR A 16 -27.69 68.76 2.26
CA THR A 16 -27.64 68.34 0.85
C THR A 16 -27.15 66.90 0.78
N LYS A 17 -28.04 65.98 0.39
CA LYS A 17 -27.66 64.60 0.06
C LYS A 17 -26.77 64.68 -1.18
N LYS A 18 -25.49 64.28 -1.06
CA LYS A 18 -24.60 64.14 -2.22
C LYS A 18 -25.26 63.16 -3.19
N LYS A 19 -25.63 63.65 -4.38
CA LYS A 19 -26.20 62.81 -5.43
C LYS A 19 -25.07 61.98 -6.03
N HIS A 20 -25.28 60.67 -6.17
CA HIS A 20 -24.31 59.83 -6.85
C HIS A 20 -24.23 60.24 -8.31
N ASP A 21 -23.02 60.60 -8.75
CA ASP A 21 -22.72 60.98 -10.12
C ASP A 21 -22.50 59.73 -10.98
N TRP A 22 -22.55 59.85 -12.30
CA TRP A 22 -22.34 58.77 -13.26
C TRP A 22 -21.02 58.02 -13.04
N SER A 23 -19.96 58.73 -12.62
CA SER A 23 -18.68 58.14 -12.24
C SER A 23 -18.79 57.13 -11.09
N PHE A 24 -19.71 57.36 -10.13
CA PHE A 24 -19.96 56.41 -9.04
C PHE A 24 -20.57 55.10 -9.55
N TYR A 25 -21.50 55.18 -10.50
CA TYR A 25 -22.10 54.00 -11.14
C TYR A 25 -21.09 53.26 -12.05
N ALA A 26 -20.23 54.00 -12.77
CA ALA A 26 -19.19 53.40 -13.59
C ALA A 26 -18.18 52.59 -12.76
N ILE A 27 -17.80 53.09 -11.58
CA ILE A 27 -16.93 52.36 -10.63
C ILE A 27 -17.63 51.08 -10.12
N ILE A 28 -18.92 51.13 -9.79
CA ILE A 28 -19.68 49.95 -9.34
C ILE A 28 -19.73 48.89 -10.44
N VAL A 29 -20.02 49.27 -11.70
CA VAL A 29 -20.07 48.31 -12.81
C VAL A 29 -18.71 47.66 -13.04
N CYS A 30 -17.63 48.44 -12.97
CA CYS A 30 -16.27 47.93 -13.09
C CYS A 30 -15.92 46.95 -11.94
N LEU A 31 -16.31 47.28 -10.70
CA LEU A 31 -16.15 46.39 -9.56
C LEU A 31 -16.91 45.08 -9.73
N VAL A 32 -18.15 45.12 -10.24
CA VAL A 32 -18.94 43.91 -10.48
C VAL A 32 -18.30 43.03 -11.57
N LEU A 33 -17.80 43.64 -12.65
CA LEU A 33 -17.11 42.91 -13.72
C LEU A 33 -15.83 42.22 -13.26
N ILE A 34 -15.12 42.80 -12.27
CA ILE A 34 -13.93 42.18 -11.67
C ILE A 34 -14.33 41.17 -10.58
N ALA A 35 -15.39 41.44 -9.81
CA ALA A 35 -15.84 40.62 -8.70
C ALA A 35 -16.33 39.23 -9.15
N ILE A 36 -17.06 39.15 -10.28
CA ILE A 36 -17.60 37.88 -10.78
C ILE A 36 -16.49 36.84 -11.07
N PRO A 37 -15.47 37.12 -11.91
CA PRO A 37 -14.41 36.15 -12.19
C PRO A 37 -13.52 35.87 -10.98
N THR A 38 -13.30 36.85 -10.10
CA THR A 38 -12.48 36.68 -8.89
C THR A 38 -13.15 35.81 -7.83
N VAL A 39 -14.47 35.93 -7.64
CA VAL A 39 -15.23 35.05 -6.76
C VAL A 39 -15.28 33.62 -7.31
N PHE A 40 -15.46 33.46 -8.62
CA PHE A 40 -15.41 32.14 -9.26
C PHE A 40 -14.04 31.48 -9.08
N LEU A 41 -12.95 32.22 -9.31
CA LEU A 41 -11.59 31.73 -9.09
C LEU A 41 -11.30 31.43 -7.61
N GLY A 42 -11.79 32.26 -6.69
CA GLY A 42 -11.67 32.00 -5.25
C GLY A 42 -12.40 30.72 -4.83
N TYR A 43 -13.61 30.50 -5.35
CA TYR A 43 -14.39 29.28 -5.10
C TYR A 43 -13.68 28.02 -5.60
N THR A 44 -13.11 28.05 -6.81
CA THR A 44 -12.40 26.88 -7.37
C THR A 44 -11.12 26.57 -6.59
N ILE A 45 -10.37 27.58 -6.18
CA ILE A 45 -9.17 27.41 -5.35
C ILE A 45 -9.55 26.81 -3.99
N LEU A 46 -10.55 27.37 -3.30
CA LEU A 46 -10.99 26.88 -1.99
C LEU A 46 -11.51 25.42 -2.07
N SER A 47 -12.30 25.12 -3.10
CA SER A 47 -12.81 23.77 -3.36
C SER A 47 -11.67 22.78 -3.66
N ALA A 48 -10.66 23.20 -4.44
CA ALA A 48 -9.49 22.37 -4.74
C ALA A 48 -8.57 22.17 -3.52
N THR A 49 -8.47 23.15 -2.62
CA THR A 49 -7.70 23.01 -1.38
C THR A 49 -8.38 22.11 -0.35
N GLY A 50 -9.72 22.02 -0.37
CA GLY A 50 -10.47 21.16 0.56
C GLY A 50 -10.30 19.66 0.30
N VAL A 51 -9.92 19.27 -0.93
CA VAL A 51 -9.71 17.87 -1.33
C VAL A 51 -8.21 17.55 -1.53
N ARG A 52 -7.31 18.48 -1.18
CA ARG A 52 -5.86 18.26 -1.28
C ARG A 52 -5.39 17.39 -0.12
N GLY A 53 -4.99 16.17 -0.42
CA GLY A 53 -4.24 15.30 0.51
C GLY A 53 -4.96 14.02 0.92
N GLU A 54 -6.23 13.83 0.54
CA GLU A 54 -6.89 12.53 0.70
C GLU A 54 -6.56 11.65 -0.52
N PRO A 55 -6.10 10.40 -0.30
CA PRO A 55 -5.90 9.47 -1.41
C PRO A 55 -7.25 9.23 -2.10
N ILE A 56 -7.23 9.16 -3.43
CA ILE A 56 -8.39 8.67 -4.18
C ILE A 56 -8.53 7.19 -3.82
N ILE A 57 -9.46 6.87 -2.92
CA ILE A 57 -9.81 5.49 -2.58
C ILE A 57 -10.66 4.95 -3.73
N GLY A 58 -9.99 4.46 -4.77
CA GLY A 58 -10.63 3.72 -5.86
C GLY A 58 -10.61 2.23 -5.58
N ASN A 59 -11.73 1.54 -5.79
CA ASN A 59 -11.71 0.08 -5.88
C ASN A 59 -11.24 -0.32 -7.30
N ARG A 60 -10.02 -0.87 -7.42
CA ARG A 60 -9.44 -1.27 -8.71
C ARG A 60 -10.15 -2.46 -9.39
N PHE A 61 -11.10 -3.08 -8.70
CA PHE A 61 -11.89 -4.23 -9.13
C PHE A 61 -13.40 -3.92 -9.14
N ASP A 62 -13.79 -2.64 -9.14
CA ASP A 62 -15.20 -2.29 -9.26
C ASP A 62 -15.78 -2.83 -10.58
N GLY A 63 -16.85 -3.63 -10.51
CA GLY A 63 -17.43 -4.34 -11.66
C GLY A 63 -16.67 -5.57 -12.16
N ASP A 64 -15.53 -5.91 -11.56
CA ASP A 64 -14.74 -7.12 -11.84
C ASP A 64 -15.05 -8.25 -10.84
N LEU A 65 -14.29 -9.36 -10.89
CA LEU A 65 -14.36 -10.45 -9.91
C LEU A 65 -15.76 -11.09 -9.82
N THR A 66 -16.32 -11.40 -10.99
CA THR A 66 -17.63 -12.02 -11.14
C THR A 66 -17.47 -13.37 -11.83
N PRO A 67 -17.76 -14.49 -11.13
CA PRO A 67 -18.39 -14.59 -9.80
C PRO A 67 -17.47 -14.23 -8.62
N ALA A 68 -18.07 -13.76 -7.53
CA ALA A 68 -17.36 -13.47 -6.30
C ALA A 68 -17.06 -14.76 -5.52
N ILE A 69 -15.89 -14.83 -4.87
CA ILE A 69 -15.54 -15.94 -3.98
C ILE A 69 -16.14 -15.69 -2.59
N GLU A 70 -16.99 -16.60 -2.13
CA GLU A 70 -17.58 -16.54 -0.79
C GLU A 70 -16.65 -17.16 0.27
N THR A 71 -16.72 -16.65 1.51
CA THR A 71 -15.96 -17.17 2.64
C THR A 71 -16.26 -18.65 2.92
N THR A 72 -17.51 -19.08 2.72
CA THR A 72 -17.96 -20.47 2.86
C THR A 72 -17.25 -21.42 1.90
N ALA A 73 -16.97 -20.97 0.67
CA ALA A 73 -16.19 -21.73 -0.30
C ALA A 73 -14.74 -21.90 0.18
N LEU A 74 -14.12 -20.83 0.69
CA LEU A 74 -12.77 -20.88 1.25
C LEU A 74 -12.67 -21.82 2.45
N GLU A 75 -13.63 -21.79 3.37
CA GLU A 75 -13.69 -22.72 4.52
C GLU A 75 -13.84 -24.18 4.08
N THR A 76 -14.62 -24.42 3.01
CA THR A 76 -14.79 -25.77 2.45
C THR A 76 -13.50 -26.28 1.83
N ILE A 77 -12.82 -25.44 1.05
CA ILE A 77 -11.53 -25.79 0.45
C ILE A 77 -10.49 -26.05 1.54
N GLN A 78 -10.43 -25.21 2.57
CA GLN A 78 -9.50 -25.39 3.69
C GLN A 78 -9.69 -26.78 4.33
N LYS A 79 -10.93 -27.16 4.65
CA LYS A 79 -11.23 -28.49 5.21
C LYS A 79 -10.82 -29.63 4.26
N ASN A 80 -11.05 -29.47 2.96
CA ASN A 80 -10.68 -30.48 1.97
C ASN A 80 -9.15 -30.66 1.90
N VAL A 81 -8.39 -29.56 1.99
CA VAL A 81 -6.92 -29.62 1.99
C VAL A 81 -6.39 -30.18 3.31
N GLU A 82 -6.95 -29.80 4.45
CA GLU A 82 -6.61 -30.39 5.75
C GLU A 82 -6.85 -31.91 5.76
N ALA A 83 -7.91 -32.38 5.10
CA ALA A 83 -8.24 -33.80 4.98
C ALA A 83 -7.22 -34.61 4.15
N LEU A 84 -6.35 -33.96 3.37
CA LEU A 84 -5.26 -34.63 2.65
C LEU A 84 -4.17 -35.16 3.61
N GLY A 85 -4.06 -34.59 4.82
CA GLY A 85 -3.05 -34.99 5.81
C GLY A 85 -1.60 -34.67 5.40
N VAL A 86 -1.41 -33.81 4.40
CA VAL A 86 -0.09 -33.43 3.86
C VAL A 86 0.54 -32.23 4.57
N ALA A 87 -0.18 -31.59 5.49
CA ALA A 87 0.21 -30.36 6.17
C ALA A 87 -0.15 -30.41 7.66
N GLU A 88 0.65 -29.73 8.49
CA GLU A 88 0.37 -29.54 9.91
C GLU A 88 -0.70 -28.46 10.14
N SER A 89 -0.72 -27.43 9.30
CA SER A 89 -1.73 -26.38 9.34
C SER A 89 -1.91 -25.74 7.99
N VAL A 90 -3.14 -25.34 7.68
CA VAL A 90 -3.51 -24.67 6.43
C VAL A 90 -4.34 -23.44 6.76
N LYS A 91 -4.09 -22.32 6.07
CA LYS A 91 -4.87 -21.09 6.23
C LYS A 91 -5.19 -20.49 4.86
N TYR A 92 -6.47 -20.24 4.61
CA TYR A 92 -6.96 -19.57 3.41
C TYR A 92 -7.33 -18.11 3.72
N GLU A 93 -6.88 -17.20 2.87
CA GLU A 93 -7.16 -15.76 2.95
C GLU A 93 -7.47 -15.22 1.55
N LEU A 94 -8.45 -14.32 1.45
CA LEU A 94 -8.72 -13.58 0.22
C LEU A 94 -8.33 -12.12 0.43
N GLU A 95 -7.17 -11.73 -0.10
CA GLU A 95 -6.65 -10.37 0.04
C GLU A 95 -6.52 -9.72 -1.34
N THR A 96 -7.21 -8.60 -1.55
CA THR A 96 -7.05 -7.76 -2.75
C THR A 96 -7.15 -8.51 -4.08
N ALA A 97 -8.10 -9.45 -4.16
CA ALA A 97 -8.36 -10.38 -5.27
C ALA A 97 -7.33 -11.52 -5.46
N THR A 98 -6.56 -11.85 -4.43
CA THR A 98 -5.67 -13.01 -4.43
C THR A 98 -6.13 -14.00 -3.37
N VAL A 99 -6.38 -15.24 -3.77
CA VAL A 99 -6.58 -16.36 -2.84
C VAL A 99 -5.19 -16.81 -2.37
N ARG A 100 -4.82 -16.42 -1.15
CA ARG A 100 -3.57 -16.80 -0.51
C ARG A 100 -3.79 -18.01 0.39
N ILE A 101 -2.92 -19.00 0.23
CA ILE A 101 -3.03 -20.30 0.88
C ILE A 101 -1.70 -20.57 1.57
N ASN A 102 -1.68 -20.48 2.90
CA ASN A 102 -0.49 -20.72 3.69
C ASN A 102 -0.52 -22.14 4.24
N VAL A 103 0.47 -22.94 3.88
CA VAL A 103 0.57 -24.36 4.19
C VAL A 103 1.86 -24.59 4.98
N LYS A 104 1.71 -24.93 6.26
CA LYS A 104 2.82 -25.35 7.10
C LYS A 104 2.96 -26.86 7.02
N VAL A 105 4.12 -27.34 6.57
CA VAL A 105 4.46 -28.77 6.54
C VAL A 105 5.39 -29.12 7.70
N ALA A 106 5.60 -30.42 7.94
CA ALA A 106 6.51 -30.89 8.97
C ALA A 106 7.95 -30.42 8.70
N GLU A 107 8.72 -30.16 9.76
CA GLU A 107 10.10 -29.66 9.64
C GLU A 107 11.02 -30.58 8.84
N GLY A 108 10.80 -31.91 8.92
CA GLY A 108 11.54 -32.93 8.18
C GLY A 108 11.04 -33.19 6.75
N THR A 109 10.16 -32.34 6.21
CA THR A 109 9.67 -32.50 4.83
C THR A 109 10.81 -32.28 3.83
N ASP A 110 10.94 -33.20 2.89
CA ASP A 110 11.95 -33.11 1.84
C ASP A 110 11.64 -31.99 0.83
N LYS A 111 12.70 -31.35 0.29
CA LYS A 111 12.58 -30.29 -0.71
C LYS A 111 11.89 -30.77 -1.98
N ASP A 112 12.13 -32.00 -2.42
CA ASP A 112 11.54 -32.56 -3.63
C ASP A 112 10.04 -32.83 -3.46
N ALA A 113 9.58 -33.05 -2.23
CA ALA A 113 8.17 -33.27 -1.92
C ALA A 113 7.34 -31.97 -1.91
N ILE A 114 7.96 -30.82 -1.65
CA ILE A 114 7.22 -29.57 -1.40
C ILE A 114 6.44 -29.08 -2.62
N ALA A 115 6.99 -29.27 -3.82
CA ALA A 115 6.32 -28.91 -5.07
C ALA A 115 5.09 -29.79 -5.32
N SER A 116 5.15 -31.08 -4.95
CA SER A 116 4.01 -31.99 -5.03
C SER A 116 2.90 -31.60 -4.05
N ILE A 117 3.26 -31.22 -2.82
CA ILE A 117 2.30 -30.73 -1.83
C ILE A 117 1.60 -29.47 -2.34
N ALA A 118 2.36 -28.51 -2.87
CA ALA A 118 1.79 -27.30 -3.47
C ALA A 118 0.81 -27.62 -4.61
N ASN A 119 1.16 -28.58 -5.48
CA ASN A 119 0.29 -29.00 -6.58
C ASN A 119 -1.00 -29.69 -6.09
N GLN A 120 -0.94 -30.53 -5.06
CA GLN A 120 -2.14 -31.16 -4.48
C GLN A 120 -3.10 -30.13 -3.87
N VAL A 121 -2.55 -29.13 -3.18
CA VAL A 121 -3.31 -27.99 -2.64
C VAL A 121 -3.95 -27.18 -3.77
N TYR A 122 -3.19 -26.95 -4.85
CA TYR A 122 -3.69 -26.27 -6.05
C TYR A 122 -4.87 -27.04 -6.67
N GLU A 123 -4.69 -28.33 -6.95
CA GLU A 123 -5.73 -29.19 -7.55
C GLU A 123 -7.00 -29.23 -6.71
N THR A 124 -6.87 -29.34 -5.38
CA THR A 124 -8.00 -29.31 -4.45
C THR A 124 -8.74 -27.97 -4.47
N THR A 125 -7.97 -26.87 -4.56
CA THR A 125 -8.54 -25.51 -4.65
C THR A 125 -9.32 -25.35 -5.95
N VAL A 126 -8.72 -25.72 -7.09
CA VAL A 126 -9.35 -25.51 -8.40
C VAL A 126 -10.48 -26.49 -8.71
N ALA A 127 -10.56 -27.61 -7.99
CA ALA A 127 -11.72 -28.50 -8.03
C ALA A 127 -12.99 -27.82 -7.47
N THR A 128 -12.84 -26.89 -6.53
CA THR A 128 -13.97 -26.13 -5.94
C THR A 128 -14.16 -24.78 -6.62
N LEU A 129 -13.06 -24.14 -7.03
CA LEU A 129 -13.05 -22.85 -7.75
C LEU A 129 -12.38 -23.04 -9.12
N PRO A 130 -13.13 -23.40 -10.17
CA PRO A 130 -12.56 -23.71 -11.47
C PRO A 130 -11.73 -22.56 -12.05
N VAL A 131 -10.57 -22.92 -12.62
CA VAL A 131 -9.59 -21.96 -13.16
C VAL A 131 -10.19 -21.01 -14.20
N GLY A 132 -10.98 -21.54 -15.13
CA GLY A 132 -11.59 -20.75 -16.19
C GLY A 132 -12.61 -19.73 -15.71
N GLU A 133 -13.22 -19.96 -14.54
CA GLU A 133 -14.29 -19.13 -14.00
C GLU A 133 -13.78 -18.08 -13.02
N TYR A 134 -12.84 -18.44 -12.16
CA TYR A 134 -12.37 -17.56 -11.09
C TYR A 134 -10.97 -16.98 -11.31
N PHE A 135 -10.13 -17.65 -12.10
CA PHE A 135 -8.68 -17.40 -12.13
C PHE A 135 -8.11 -17.18 -13.53
N THR A 136 -8.95 -16.84 -14.50
CA THR A 136 -8.53 -16.55 -15.89
C THR A 136 -9.16 -15.24 -16.32
N ALA A 137 -8.34 -14.22 -16.55
CA ALA A 137 -8.82 -12.92 -17.01
C ALA A 137 -9.41 -13.02 -18.42
N SER A 138 -10.37 -12.15 -18.72
CA SER A 138 -10.85 -11.92 -20.07
C SER A 138 -10.47 -10.50 -20.49
N ASP A 139 -10.57 -10.20 -21.79
CA ASP A 139 -10.27 -8.86 -22.33
C ASP A 139 -11.06 -7.72 -21.66
N SER A 140 -12.19 -8.04 -21.03
CA SER A 140 -13.10 -7.08 -20.41
C SER A 140 -13.13 -7.10 -18.89
N LYS A 141 -12.55 -8.13 -18.24
CA LYS A 141 -12.67 -8.33 -16.80
C LYS A 141 -11.42 -8.90 -16.15
N LYS A 142 -11.03 -8.30 -15.03
CA LYS A 142 -10.00 -8.86 -14.14
C LYS A 142 -10.59 -10.00 -13.31
N MET A 143 -9.74 -10.97 -13.01
CA MET A 143 -10.08 -12.16 -12.23
C MET A 143 -9.09 -12.36 -11.10
N TYR A 144 -9.38 -13.33 -10.22
CA TYR A 144 -8.58 -13.59 -9.04
C TYR A 144 -7.23 -14.20 -9.41
N ASP A 145 -6.25 -14.02 -8.53
CA ASP A 145 -4.98 -14.73 -8.54
C ASP A 145 -4.99 -15.84 -7.47
N ILE A 146 -4.14 -16.85 -7.63
CA ILE A 146 -3.84 -17.87 -6.60
C ILE A 146 -2.38 -17.72 -6.17
N GLU A 147 -2.13 -17.77 -4.86
CA GLU A 147 -0.79 -17.85 -4.28
C GLU A 147 -0.77 -18.91 -3.17
N ILE A 148 0.01 -19.96 -3.35
CA ILE A 148 0.19 -21.03 -2.35
C ILE A 148 1.61 -20.91 -1.80
N ASN A 149 1.68 -20.69 -0.50
CA ASN A 149 2.91 -20.55 0.27
C ASN A 149 3.10 -21.82 1.09
N VAL A 150 4.04 -22.68 0.70
CA VAL A 150 4.36 -23.91 1.42
C VAL A 150 5.71 -23.77 2.12
N TYR A 151 5.72 -23.90 3.43
CA TYR A 151 6.93 -23.72 4.23
C TYR A 151 6.98 -24.71 5.40
N ASN A 152 8.18 -25.08 5.81
CA ASN A 152 8.38 -25.97 6.96
C ASN A 152 8.54 -25.20 8.29
N MET A 153 9.00 -23.95 8.24
CA MET A 153 9.24 -23.12 9.42
C MET A 153 8.74 -21.69 9.19
N VAL A 154 8.19 -21.03 10.22
CA VAL A 154 7.74 -19.63 10.10
C VAL A 154 8.89 -18.66 10.37
N LYS A 155 9.73 -18.97 11.35
CA LYS A 155 10.88 -18.17 11.78
C LYS A 155 12.03 -19.11 12.15
N PRO A 156 12.92 -19.47 11.20
CA PRO A 156 14.06 -20.33 11.49
C PRO A 156 15.08 -19.59 12.38
N THR A 157 15.65 -20.30 13.36
CA THR A 157 16.88 -19.85 14.03
C THR A 157 18.08 -19.92 13.07
N GLU A 158 19.23 -19.34 13.46
CA GLU A 158 20.49 -19.42 12.70
C GLU A 158 20.84 -20.88 12.32
N GLU A 159 20.71 -21.80 13.28
CA GLU A 159 21.00 -23.21 13.11
C GLU A 159 19.99 -23.93 12.20
N GLN A 160 18.75 -23.45 12.16
CA GLN A 160 17.68 -24.03 11.36
C GLN A 160 17.64 -23.50 9.92
N ARG A 161 18.24 -22.33 9.64
CA ARG A 161 18.25 -21.72 8.30
C ARG A 161 18.69 -22.65 7.17
N PRO A 162 19.73 -23.50 7.32
CA PRO A 162 20.12 -24.40 6.24
C PRO A 162 19.02 -25.38 5.82
N ASN A 163 18.12 -25.70 6.75
CA ASN A 163 17.00 -26.61 6.55
C ASN A 163 15.67 -25.88 6.32
N PHE A 164 15.68 -24.54 6.26
CA PHE A 164 14.47 -23.78 5.98
C PHE A 164 14.10 -23.95 4.51
N ILE A 165 12.85 -24.34 4.26
CA ILE A 165 12.31 -24.54 2.94
C ILE A 165 11.08 -23.66 2.81
N TYR A 166 11.06 -22.85 1.74
CA TYR A 166 9.90 -22.06 1.39
C TYR A 166 9.71 -22.10 -0.12
N TYR A 167 8.54 -22.58 -0.53
CA TYR A 167 8.11 -22.70 -1.91
C TYR A 167 6.84 -21.89 -2.15
N ILE A 168 6.84 -21.12 -3.23
CA ILE A 168 5.69 -20.34 -3.69
C ILE A 168 5.20 -20.96 -4.99
N TYR A 169 3.91 -21.29 -5.04
CA TYR A 169 3.24 -21.75 -6.23
C TYR A 169 2.09 -20.80 -6.56
N SER A 170 2.20 -20.08 -7.68
CA SER A 170 1.25 -19.01 -8.00
C SER A 170 0.68 -19.16 -9.40
N LYS A 171 -0.56 -18.71 -9.56
CA LYS A 171 -1.19 -18.51 -10.85
C LYS A 171 -1.87 -17.15 -10.83
N SER A 172 -1.30 -16.19 -11.55
CA SER A 172 -2.02 -14.96 -11.83
C SER A 172 -3.08 -15.17 -12.90
N SER A 173 -4.15 -14.38 -12.86
CA SER A 173 -5.24 -14.41 -13.82
C SER A 173 -4.81 -14.23 -15.28
N GLN A 174 -3.65 -13.59 -15.50
CA GLN A 174 -3.07 -13.35 -16.83
C GLN A 174 -2.11 -14.45 -17.29
N GLN A 175 -1.78 -15.41 -16.44
CA GLN A 175 -0.87 -16.49 -16.77
C GLN A 175 -1.63 -17.72 -17.29
N GLU A 176 -1.13 -18.31 -18.38
CA GLU A 176 -1.70 -19.55 -18.94
C GLU A 176 -1.59 -20.71 -17.94
N ALA A 177 -0.42 -20.88 -17.33
CA ALA A 177 -0.12 -21.95 -16.39
C ALA A 177 0.40 -21.41 -15.05
N PRO A 178 0.18 -22.13 -13.93
CA PRO A 178 0.82 -21.82 -12.66
C PRO A 178 2.35 -21.94 -12.74
N VAL A 179 3.03 -21.18 -11.90
CA VAL A 179 4.49 -21.15 -11.78
C VAL A 179 4.89 -21.43 -10.33
N GLY A 180 5.80 -22.38 -10.16
CA GLY A 180 6.37 -22.74 -8.86
C GLY A 180 7.80 -22.25 -8.72
N LYS A 181 8.15 -21.72 -7.54
CA LYS A 181 9.49 -21.23 -7.22
C LYS A 181 9.89 -21.61 -5.79
N LEU A 182 11.05 -22.25 -5.67
CA LEU A 182 11.73 -22.40 -4.38
C LEU A 182 12.41 -21.07 -4.02
N VAL A 183 11.95 -20.41 -2.96
CA VAL A 183 12.44 -19.08 -2.54
C VAL A 183 13.40 -19.13 -1.37
N SER A 184 13.58 -20.29 -0.74
CA SER A 184 14.64 -20.54 0.24
C SER A 184 16.04 -20.70 -0.38
N GLU A 185 16.14 -20.72 -1.72
CA GLU A 185 17.40 -20.84 -2.43
C GLU A 185 17.68 -19.62 -3.30
N ALA A 186 18.96 -19.26 -3.39
CA ALA A 186 19.41 -18.15 -4.21
C ALA A 186 19.15 -18.45 -5.67
N THR A 187 18.38 -17.58 -6.33
CA THR A 187 18.14 -17.69 -7.78
C THR A 187 19.43 -17.49 -8.59
N ALA A 188 20.42 -16.80 -8.03
CA ALA A 188 21.74 -16.59 -8.63
C ALA A 188 22.84 -16.76 -7.57
N PRO A 189 23.38 -17.97 -7.35
CA PRO A 189 24.35 -18.23 -6.28
C PRO A 189 25.63 -17.40 -6.44
N GLU A 190 26.11 -17.23 -7.67
CA GLU A 190 27.32 -16.43 -7.97
C GLU A 190 27.17 -14.95 -7.59
N PHE A 191 25.96 -14.40 -7.73
CA PHE A 191 25.70 -13.02 -7.31
C PHE A 191 25.68 -12.89 -5.79
N VAL A 192 25.19 -13.92 -5.09
CA VAL A 192 25.21 -13.97 -3.62
C VAL A 192 26.65 -14.03 -3.09
N GLU A 193 27.51 -14.83 -3.70
CA GLU A 193 28.93 -14.89 -3.35
C GLU A 193 29.60 -13.54 -3.56
N LYS A 194 29.37 -12.89 -4.71
CA LYS A 194 29.91 -11.55 -4.98
C LYS A 194 29.43 -10.51 -3.96
N LEU A 195 28.17 -10.57 -3.53
CA LEU A 195 27.64 -9.69 -2.48
C LEU A 195 28.33 -9.95 -1.13
N ARG A 196 28.45 -11.22 -0.71
CA ARG A 196 29.15 -11.59 0.53
C ARG A 196 30.60 -11.14 0.53
N GLU A 197 31.30 -11.32 -0.57
CA GLU A 197 32.68 -10.83 -0.72
C GLU A 197 32.76 -9.30 -0.61
N SER A 198 31.80 -8.57 -1.19
CA SER A 198 31.77 -7.11 -1.10
C SER A 198 31.48 -6.60 0.32
N GLU A 199 30.55 -7.25 1.04
CA GLU A 199 30.24 -6.92 2.43
C GLU A 199 31.43 -7.20 3.36
N SER A 200 32.15 -8.31 3.12
CA SER A 200 33.35 -8.66 3.88
C SER A 200 34.46 -7.62 3.70
N LYS A 201 34.69 -7.19 2.45
CA LYS A 201 35.70 -6.16 2.11
C LYS A 201 35.35 -4.79 2.69
N GLU A 202 34.06 -4.44 2.75
CA GLU A 202 33.61 -3.17 3.33
C GLU A 202 33.67 -3.19 4.87
N GLY A 203 33.44 -4.36 5.49
CA GLY A 203 33.65 -4.61 6.92
C GLY A 203 35.11 -4.48 7.33
N GLU A 204 36.03 -5.12 6.60
CA GLU A 204 37.48 -5.04 6.85
C GLU A 204 38.02 -3.61 6.68
N GLN A 205 37.49 -2.84 5.72
CA GLN A 205 37.87 -1.43 5.56
C GLN A 205 37.37 -0.53 6.69
N LYS A 206 36.21 -0.86 7.30
CA LYS A 206 35.68 -0.13 8.46
C LYS A 206 36.42 -0.51 9.75
N GLU A 207 36.77 -1.77 9.96
CA GLU A 207 37.60 -2.20 11.10
C GLU A 207 39.03 -1.59 11.02
N ALA A 208 39.66 -1.63 9.84
CA ALA A 208 41.00 -1.04 9.66
C ALA A 208 41.03 0.50 9.85
N ALA A 209 39.93 1.19 9.52
CA ALA A 209 39.79 2.63 9.78
C ALA A 209 39.54 2.95 11.26
N THR A 210 38.95 2.02 12.03
CA THR A 210 38.65 2.23 13.46
C THR A 210 39.86 1.96 14.35
N ASP A 211 40.74 1.01 13.97
CA ASP A 211 41.99 0.73 14.69
C ASP A 211 43.09 1.80 14.50
N THR A 212 42.97 2.66 13.49
CA THR A 212 43.98 3.71 13.23
C THR A 212 43.75 5.00 14.04
N GLU A 213 42.57 5.20 14.64
CA GLU A 213 42.21 6.46 15.31
C GLU A 213 42.37 6.43 16.85
N SER A 214 42.67 5.27 17.47
CA SER A 214 42.85 5.14 18.94
C SER A 214 44.31 5.03 19.41
N GLY A 215 45.28 5.43 18.59
CA GLY A 215 46.72 5.30 18.89
C GLY A 215 47.49 6.62 18.87
N ASN A 216 47.06 7.63 19.63
CA ASN A 216 47.85 8.85 19.82
C ASN A 216 47.92 9.20 21.31
N ASP A 217 48.59 8.35 22.10
CA ASP A 217 49.05 8.71 23.44
C ASP A 217 50.33 9.56 23.31
N VAL A 218 50.25 10.77 23.86
CA VAL A 218 51.31 11.78 23.92
C VAL A 218 52.44 11.29 24.84
N PRO A 219 53.73 11.34 24.43
CA PRO A 219 54.85 10.99 25.31
C PRO A 219 55.04 12.05 26.39
N SER A 220 55.11 11.58 27.64
CA SER A 220 55.52 12.32 28.83
C SER A 220 56.93 12.92 28.68
N GLU A 221 57.06 14.24 28.88
CA GLU A 221 58.34 14.93 29.03
C GLU A 221 59.00 14.51 30.36
N GLU A 222 60.15 13.85 30.27
CA GLU A 222 61.09 13.68 31.39
C GLU A 222 62.25 14.66 31.17
N GLY A 223 62.40 15.59 32.11
CA GLY A 223 63.46 16.58 32.13
C GLY A 223 64.83 15.99 32.47
N THR A 224 65.86 16.56 31.86
CA THR A 224 67.25 16.38 32.27
C THR A 224 67.87 17.73 32.62
N GLU A 225 68.60 17.70 33.74
CA GLU A 225 69.49 18.69 34.39
C GLU A 225 68.88 19.70 35.39
#